data_AF-D6YUV8-F1
#
_entry.id   AF-D6YUV8-F1
#
_cell.length_a   1.000
_cell.length_b   1.000
_cell.length_c   1.000
_cell.angle_alpha   90.00
_cell.angle_beta   90.00
_cell.angle_gamma   90.00
#
_symmetry.space_group_name_H-M   'P 1'
#
loop_
_entity.id
_entity.type
_entity.pdbx_description
1 polymer ?
#
loop_
_entity_poly.entity_id
_entity_poly.type
_entity_poly.pdbx_seq_one_letter_code
_entity_poly.pdbx_strand_id
1 'polypeptide(L)'
;MRKPYPDDLTDKEWEQIKPLLTSSTYRNAGRKPKHSRREMFNAIFYLLRTGCQWRHLPHDFPPWTAVQGQYSRWKRKGVFHMVHDYLRRRLRILLGKRYDQKLCLR
;
A
#
# COMPACT_ATOMS: atom_id res chain seq x y z
N MET A 1 -11.50 16.11 -5.41
CA MET A 1 -10.24 15.47 -4.94
C MET A 1 -9.84 16.15 -3.64
N ARG A 2 -9.40 15.41 -2.63
CA ARG A 2 -8.93 16.00 -1.36
C ARG A 2 -7.54 16.62 -1.53
N LYS A 3 -7.16 17.51 -0.60
CA LYS A 3 -5.79 18.01 -0.51
C LYS A 3 -4.85 16.84 -0.16
N PRO A 4 -3.71 16.69 -0.86
CA PRO A 4 -2.76 15.63 -0.54
C PRO A 4 -2.08 15.89 0.80
N TYR A 5 -1.78 14.81 1.52
CA TYR A 5 -0.90 14.84 2.68
C TYR A 5 0.56 14.76 2.22
N PRO A 6 1.53 15.24 3.01
CA PRO A 6 2.96 15.12 2.68
C PRO A 6 3.42 13.67 2.47
N ASP A 7 2.72 12.72 3.11
CA ASP A 7 3.00 11.28 3.06
C ASP A 7 2.24 10.53 1.96
N ASP A 8 1.44 11.24 1.15
CA ASP A 8 0.74 10.61 0.04
C ASP A 8 1.72 10.22 -1.05
N LEU A 9 1.46 9.05 -1.65
CA LEU A 9 2.25 8.58 -2.80
C LEU A 9 2.13 9.55 -3.97
N THR A 10 3.27 9.90 -4.57
CA THR A 10 3.32 10.57 -5.87
C THR A 10 2.77 9.64 -6.97
N ASP A 11 2.39 10.21 -8.11
CA ASP A 11 1.90 9.41 -9.25
C ASP A 11 2.95 8.37 -9.72
N LYS A 12 4.23 8.76 -9.71
CA LYS A 12 5.34 7.89 -10.12
C LYS A 12 5.57 6.73 -9.17
N GLU A 13 5.43 6.96 -7.86
CA GLU A 13 5.54 5.90 -6.86
C GLU A 13 4.31 4.98 -6.92
N TRP A 14 3.13 5.57 -7.10
CA TRP A 14 1.89 4.81 -7.23
C TRP A 14 1.93 3.85 -8.43
N GLU A 15 2.38 4.28 -9.60
CA GLU A 15 2.48 3.40 -10.78
C GLU A 15 3.45 2.23 -10.58
N GLN A 16 4.43 2.35 -9.67
CA GLN A 16 5.30 1.23 -9.31
C GLN A 16 4.62 0.23 -8.37
N ILE A 17 3.80 0.71 -7.43
CA ILE A 17 3.16 -0.12 -6.40
C ILE A 17 1.87 -0.76 -6.93
N LYS A 18 1.10 -0.05 -7.75
CA LYS A 18 -0.21 -0.44 -8.28
C LYS A 18 -0.25 -1.85 -8.88
N PRO A 19 0.72 -2.32 -9.69
CA PRO A 19 0.73 -3.68 -10.23
C PRO A 19 0.75 -4.76 -9.14
N LEU A 20 1.48 -4.53 -8.05
CA LEU A 20 1.57 -5.48 -6.93
C LEU A 20 0.23 -5.61 -6.19
N LEU A 21 -0.53 -4.51 -6.12
CA LEU A 21 -1.84 -4.47 -5.49
C LEU A 21 -2.92 -5.10 -6.37
N THR A 22 -2.82 -5.00 -7.69
CA THR A 22 -3.80 -5.58 -8.63
C THR A 22 -3.64 -7.09 -8.80
N SER A 23 -2.39 -7.58 -8.87
CA SER A 23 -2.09 -8.99 -9.16
C SER A 23 -2.37 -9.93 -7.99
N SER A 24 -2.13 -9.48 -6.75
CA SER A 24 -2.32 -10.30 -5.54
C SER A 24 -3.79 -10.40 -5.10
N THR A 25 -4.63 -9.42 -5.45
CA THR A 25 -5.89 -9.22 -4.72
C THR A 25 -7.16 -9.65 -5.45
N TYR A 26 -7.12 -9.90 -6.75
CA TYR A 26 -8.34 -10.03 -7.55
C TYR A 26 -8.50 -11.40 -8.23
N ARG A 27 -9.19 -12.30 -7.53
CA ARG A 27 -10.29 -13.09 -8.10
C ARG A 27 -11.57 -12.64 -7.39
N ASN A 28 -12.10 -11.47 -7.75
CA ASN A 28 -13.41 -11.05 -7.22
C ASN A 28 -14.39 -10.91 -8.38
N ALA A 29 -15.36 -11.80 -8.37
CA ALA A 29 -16.50 -11.93 -9.28
C ALA A 29 -17.22 -10.59 -9.52
N GLY A 30 -16.94 -9.92 -10.63
CA GLY A 30 -17.79 -8.87 -11.24
C GLY A 30 -17.95 -7.52 -10.51
N ARG A 31 -17.69 -7.42 -9.19
CA ARG A 31 -17.97 -6.19 -8.43
C ARG A 31 -16.81 -5.20 -8.46
N LYS A 32 -17.06 -4.02 -9.05
CA LYS A 32 -16.14 -2.88 -9.03
C LYS A 32 -15.87 -2.42 -7.59
N PRO A 33 -14.61 -2.14 -7.21
CA PRO A 33 -14.28 -1.66 -5.87
C PRO A 33 -14.84 -0.24 -5.65
N LYS A 34 -15.43 0.00 -4.47
CA LYS A 34 -16.09 1.28 -4.11
C LYS A 34 -15.11 2.44 -3.88
N HIS A 35 -13.90 2.15 -3.41
CA HIS A 35 -12.90 3.18 -3.13
C HIS A 35 -11.60 2.91 -3.90
N SER A 36 -10.90 4.00 -4.24
CA SER A 36 -9.59 3.92 -4.89
C SER A 36 -8.60 3.17 -4.01
N ARG A 37 -7.84 2.24 -4.63
CA ARG A 37 -6.77 1.52 -3.94
C ARG A 37 -5.65 2.45 -3.50
N ARG A 38 -5.39 3.50 -4.28
CA ARG A 38 -4.41 4.53 -3.92
C ARG A 38 -4.81 5.22 -2.64
N GLU A 39 -6.07 5.63 -2.54
CA GLU A 39 -6.59 6.28 -1.33
C GLU A 39 -6.60 5.34 -0.12
N MET A 40 -6.90 4.06 -0.30
CA MET A 40 -6.77 3.08 0.78
C MET A 40 -5.32 2.93 1.24
N PHE A 41 -4.36 2.94 0.31
CA PHE A 41 -2.93 2.81 0.63
C PHE A 41 -2.38 4.08 1.30
N ASN A 42 -2.74 5.26 0.78
CA ASN A 42 -2.43 6.55 1.40
C ASN A 42 -3.01 6.65 2.82
N ALA A 43 -4.25 6.20 3.05
CA ALA A 43 -4.85 6.16 4.38
C ALA A 43 -4.06 5.27 5.36
N ILE A 44 -3.60 4.10 4.89
CA ILE A 44 -2.77 3.20 5.70
C ILE A 44 -1.42 3.84 6.01
N PHE A 45 -0.80 4.50 5.03
CA PHE A 45 0.47 5.21 5.22
C PHE A 45 0.34 6.37 6.20
N TYR A 46 -0.71 7.17 6.09
CA TYR A 46 -1.03 8.20 7.05
C TYR A 46 -1.12 7.63 8.47
N LEU A 47 -1.86 6.53 8.64
CA LEU A 47 -2.02 5.87 9.94
C LEU A 47 -0.69 5.33 10.49
N LEU A 48 0.14 4.71 9.65
CA LEU A 48 1.45 4.19 10.04
C LEU A 48 2.43 5.30 10.43
N ARG A 49 2.38 6.44 9.73
CA ARG A 49 3.24 7.59 10.00
C ARG A 49 2.84 8.33 11.27
N THR A 50 1.56 8.56 11.47
CA THR A 50 1.03 9.37 12.58
C THR A 50 0.77 8.55 13.84
N GLY A 51 0.61 7.23 13.72
CA GLY A 51 0.20 6.37 14.81
C GLY A 51 -1.24 6.57 15.27
N CYS A 52 -2.07 7.28 14.50
CA CYS A 52 -3.45 7.57 14.90
C CYS A 52 -4.28 6.29 15.00
N GLN A 53 -5.29 6.30 15.88
CA GLN A 53 -6.25 5.20 15.94
C GLN A 53 -7.08 5.14 14.66
N TRP A 54 -7.54 3.95 14.26
CA TRP A 54 -8.37 3.76 13.07
C TRP A 54 -9.60 4.70 13.02
N ARG A 55 -10.27 4.89 14.16
CA ARG A 55 -11.45 5.76 14.28
C ARG A 55 -11.15 7.24 14.13
N HIS A 56 -9.88 7.64 14.27
CA HIS A 56 -9.41 9.01 14.13
C HIS A 56 -8.82 9.29 12.74
N LEU A 57 -8.96 8.36 11.80
CA LEU A 57 -8.58 8.60 10.41
C LEU A 57 -9.36 9.81 9.87
N PRO A 58 -8.70 10.80 9.24
CA PRO A 58 -9.37 11.98 8.69
C PRO A 58 -10.52 11.61 7.75
N HIS A 59 -11.60 12.41 7.80
CA HIS A 59 -12.82 12.17 7.02
C HIS A 59 -12.62 12.27 5.49
N ASP A 60 -11.51 12.86 5.05
CA ASP A 60 -11.15 12.95 3.63
C ASP A 60 -10.72 11.59 3.05
N PHE A 61 -10.34 10.65 3.89
CA PHE A 61 -10.02 9.28 3.48
C PHE A 61 -11.28 8.42 3.35
N PRO A 62 -11.19 7.26 2.66
CA PRO A 62 -12.26 6.27 2.71
C PRO A 62 -12.61 5.89 4.15
N PRO A 63 -13.87 5.48 4.42
CA PRO A 63 -14.30 5.12 5.77
C PRO A 63 -13.34 4.13 6.43
N TRP A 64 -12.95 4.41 7.68
CA TRP A 64 -11.92 3.66 8.38
C TRP A 64 -12.19 2.14 8.41
N THR A 65 -13.45 1.72 8.47
CA THR A 65 -13.85 0.30 8.41
C THR A 65 -13.47 -0.36 7.09
N ALA A 66 -13.65 0.35 5.97
CA ALA A 66 -13.26 -0.12 4.65
C ALA A 66 -11.73 -0.19 4.51
N VAL A 67 -11.03 0.82 5.03
CA VAL A 67 -9.55 0.86 5.05
C VAL A 67 -8.99 -0.28 5.89
N GLN A 68 -9.48 -0.47 7.12
CA GLN A 68 -9.06 -1.54 8.02
C GLN A 68 -9.36 -2.93 7.43
N GLY A 69 -10.54 -3.12 6.85
CA GLY A 69 -10.89 -4.38 6.16
C GLY A 69 -9.95 -4.67 4.99
N GLN A 70 -9.57 -3.64 4.22
CA GLN A 70 -8.60 -3.78 3.14
C GLN A 70 -7.20 -4.07 3.66
N TYR A 71 -6.74 -3.36 4.69
CA TYR A 71 -5.46 -3.58 5.35
C TYR A 71 -5.33 -5.05 5.79
N SER A 72 -6.35 -5.58 6.47
CA SER A 72 -6.37 -6.99 6.90
C SER A 72 -6.30 -7.96 5.72
N ARG A 73 -6.98 -7.67 4.60
CA ARG A 73 -6.88 -8.48 3.37
C ARG A 73 -5.47 -8.45 2.78
N TRP A 74 -4.87 -7.27 2.68
CA TRP A 74 -3.50 -7.11 2.17
C TRP A 74 -2.45 -7.75 3.08
N LYS A 75 -2.60 -7.60 4.39
CA LYS A 75 -1.73 -8.23 5.39
C LYS A 75 -1.76 -9.75 5.25
N ARG A 76 -2.95 -10.37 5.20
CA ARG A 76 -3.09 -11.82 5.02
C ARG A 76 -2.48 -12.33 3.71
N LYS A 77 -2.56 -11.53 2.66
CA LYS A 77 -1.98 -11.84 1.34
C LYS A 77 -0.50 -11.51 1.22
N GLY A 78 0.16 -11.03 2.28
CA GLY A 78 1.58 -10.67 2.25
C GLY A 78 1.92 -9.48 1.36
N VAL A 79 0.93 -8.66 0.98
CA VAL A 79 1.09 -7.55 0.02
C VAL A 79 2.16 -6.55 0.48
N PHE A 80 2.19 -6.22 1.77
CA PHE A 80 3.18 -5.29 2.31
C PHE A 80 4.61 -5.84 2.19
N HIS A 81 4.81 -7.14 2.41
CA HIS A 81 6.11 -7.78 2.19
C HIS A 81 6.50 -7.73 0.71
N MET A 82 5.56 -8.03 -0.20
CA MET A 82 5.81 -7.95 -1.64
C MET A 82 6.22 -6.54 -2.09
N VAL A 83 5.52 -5.51 -1.58
CA VAL A 83 5.83 -4.10 -1.88
C VAL A 83 7.20 -3.72 -1.31
N HIS A 84 7.47 -4.07 -0.06
CA HIS A 84 8.75 -3.80 0.59
C HIS A 84 9.90 -4.48 -0.18
N ASP A 85 9.78 -5.76 -0.51
CA ASP A 85 10.81 -6.51 -1.22
C ASP A 85 11.05 -5.98 -2.63
N TYR A 86 9.97 -5.61 -3.34
CA TYR A 86 10.07 -4.98 -4.66
C TYR A 86 10.85 -3.67 -4.58
N LEU A 87 10.48 -2.76 -3.67
CA LEU A 87 11.13 -1.47 -3.52
C LEU A 87 12.59 -1.64 -3.07
N ARG A 88 12.85 -2.54 -2.13
CA ARG A 88 14.21 -2.85 -1.65
C ARG A 88 15.08 -3.40 -2.78
N ARG A 89 14.56 -4.32 -3.60
CA ARG A 89 15.28 -4.85 -4.77
C ARG A 89 15.59 -3.75 -5.76
N ARG A 90 14.61 -2.91 -6.09
CA ARG A 90 14.79 -1.77 -7.01
C ARG A 90 15.86 -0.80 -6.52
N LEU A 91 15.81 -0.42 -5.25
CA LEU A 91 16.81 0.47 -4.64
C LEU A 91 18.22 -0.12 -4.70
N ARG A 92 18.37 -1.43 -4.44
CA ARG A 92 19.69 -2.08 -4.54
C ARG A 92 20.27 -2.03 -5.95
N ILE A 93 19.44 -2.31 -6.96
CA ILE A 93 19.86 -2.25 -8.37
C ILE A 93 20.29 -0.83 -8.74
N LEU A 94 19.52 0.19 -8.36
CA LEU A 94 19.87 1.59 -8.61
C LEU A 94 21.19 2.02 -7.94
N LEU A 95 21.50 1.43 -6.78
CA LEU A 95 22.74 1.66 -6.05
C LEU A 95 23.90 0.76 -6.51
N GLY A 96 23.75 -0.02 -7.60
CA GLY A 96 24.79 -0.93 -8.11
C GLY A 96 25.09 -2.12 -7.19
N LYS A 97 24.24 -2.41 -6.21
CA LYS A 97 24.44 -3.50 -5.24
C LYS A 97 23.75 -4.77 -5.72
N ARG A 98 24.45 -5.91 -5.70
CA ARG A 98 23.84 -7.23 -5.96
C ARG A 98 22.69 -7.50 -4.98
N TYR A 99 21.58 -8.04 -5.47
CA TYR A 99 20.46 -8.48 -4.61
C TYR A 99 20.89 -9.69 -3.79
N ASP A 100 20.82 -9.59 -2.46
CA ASP A 100 21.01 -10.73 -1.57
C ASP A 100 19.62 -11.20 -1.11
N GLN A 101 19.23 -12.40 -1.58
CA GLN A 101 17.93 -12.99 -1.32
C GLN A 101 17.75 -13.41 0.15
N LYS A 102 18.83 -13.51 0.93
CA LYS A 102 18.82 -14.06 2.30
C LYS A 102 18.16 -13.16 3.36
N LEU A 103 17.87 -11.89 3.04
CA LEU A 103 17.29 -10.92 3.98
C LEU A 103 15.75 -10.85 3.99
N CYS A 104 15.06 -11.50 3.07
CA CYS A 104 13.60 -11.37 2.89
C CYS A 104 12.76 -12.50 3.55
N LEU A 105 13.38 -13.44 4.27
CA LEU A 105 12.69 -14.61 4.88
C LEU A 105 12.91 -14.74 6.41
N ARG A 106 13.14 -13.65 7.13
CA ARG A 106 13.15 -13.65 8.60
C ARG A 106 11.86 -13.07 9.15
#